data_AF-A0AAJ6X799-F1
#
_entry.id   AF-A0AAJ6X799-F1
#
_cell.length_a   1.000
_cell.length_b   1.000
_cell.length_c   1.000
_cell.angle_alpha   90.00
_cell.angle_beta   90.00
_cell.angle_gamma   90.00
#
_symmetry.space_group_name_H-M   'P 1'
#
loop_
_entity.id
_entity.type
_entity.pdbx_description
1 polymer ?
#
loop_
_entity_poly.entity_id
_entity_poly.type
_entity_poly.pdbx_seq_one_letter_code
_entity_poly.pdbx_strand_id
1 'polypeptide(L)'
;MSDFGDLCFTTIPLDLVKPGDDSVLCDKFCIVVEASFMPPVLVDDLEDDESQHLYDADCYWVKRDFLVDRDQLLHDLETSTLTIRNILAVMDIPVRDFMIDQVLTCARQMARSILLLDRRVLYMKVRVDVPPSFDEPSGGGGDEEDDDDDVLSFEPATASSIEKLEIVKVELEGSTNQPCAMVGEEQILSTL
;
A
#
# COMPACT_ATOMS: atom_id res chain seq x y z
N MET A 1 24.14 -21.06 1.49
CA MET A 1 24.54 -19.63 1.40
C MET A 1 23.57 -19.01 0.43
N SER A 2 22.51 -18.40 0.95
CA SER A 2 21.44 -17.86 0.12
C SER A 2 21.88 -16.51 -0.42
N ASP A 3 22.29 -16.50 -1.68
CA ASP A 3 22.54 -15.30 -2.47
C ASP A 3 21.18 -14.82 -2.98
N PHE A 4 20.36 -14.27 -2.08
CA PHE A 4 19.21 -13.49 -2.50
C PHE A 4 19.77 -12.14 -2.90
N GLY A 5 19.70 -11.80 -4.19
CA GLY A 5 19.97 -10.44 -4.65
C GLY A 5 19.21 -9.47 -3.76
N ASP A 6 19.96 -8.75 -2.92
CA ASP A 6 19.42 -7.94 -1.83
C ASP A 6 18.46 -6.91 -2.44
N LEU A 7 17.16 -7.10 -2.20
CA LEU A 7 16.17 -6.07 -2.53
C LEU A 7 16.56 -4.83 -1.72
N CYS A 8 17.04 -3.79 -2.40
CA CYS A 8 17.32 -2.51 -1.79
C CYS A 8 15.98 -1.82 -1.51
N PHE A 9 15.41 -2.09 -0.34
CA PHE A 9 14.19 -1.45 0.16
C PHE A 9 14.55 -0.56 1.33
N THR A 10 14.12 0.70 1.30
CA THR A 10 14.44 1.66 2.37
C THR A 10 13.27 2.60 2.62
N THR A 11 12.99 2.82 3.90
CA THR A 11 11.99 3.80 4.37
C THR A 11 12.71 4.95 5.06
N ILE A 12 12.38 6.18 4.67
CA ILE A 12 13.05 7.40 5.13
C ILE A 12 11.96 8.38 5.60
N PRO A 13 11.92 8.74 6.90
CA PRO A 13 11.06 9.82 7.36
C PRO A 13 11.58 11.14 6.78
N LEU A 14 10.68 11.94 6.21
CA LEU A 14 11.03 13.24 5.63
C LEU A 14 10.58 14.37 6.55
N ASP A 15 11.53 15.21 6.90
CA ASP A 15 11.29 16.51 7.51
C ASP A 15 10.98 17.52 6.39
N LEU A 16 9.75 17.49 5.86
CA LEU A 16 9.25 18.48 4.91
C LEU A 16 8.17 19.34 5.56
N VAL A 17 8.27 20.66 5.37
CA VAL A 17 7.26 21.64 5.74
C VAL A 17 6.78 22.27 4.44
N LYS A 18 5.51 22.05 4.07
CA LYS A 18 4.90 22.76 2.93
C LYS A 18 4.13 23.98 3.46
N PRO A 19 4.16 25.12 2.74
CA PRO A 19 3.41 26.30 3.16
C PRO A 19 1.90 26.01 3.11
N GLY A 20 1.20 26.18 4.23
CA GLY A 20 -0.22 25.83 4.41
C GLY A 20 -0.52 24.78 5.49
N ASP A 21 0.50 24.31 6.20
CA ASP A 21 0.40 23.32 7.30
C ASP A 21 0.14 23.97 8.68
N ASP A 22 -0.69 25.01 8.76
CA ASP A 22 -1.01 25.73 10.01
C ASP A 22 -2.04 24.98 10.88
N SER A 23 -1.94 23.65 11.00
CA SER A 23 -2.88 22.81 11.76
C SER A 23 -2.17 22.05 12.88
N VAL A 24 -2.83 21.95 14.04
CA VAL A 24 -2.27 21.47 15.31
C VAL A 24 -2.30 19.93 15.44
N LEU A 25 -2.96 19.23 14.52
CA LEU A 25 -3.10 17.78 14.58
C LEU A 25 -2.69 17.15 13.25
N CYS A 26 -1.66 16.30 13.31
CA CYS A 26 -1.31 15.40 12.22
C CYS A 26 -2.40 14.35 12.03
N ASP A 27 -3.20 14.48 10.97
CA ASP A 27 -4.25 13.54 10.60
C ASP A 27 -3.89 12.66 9.39
N LYS A 28 -2.81 12.98 8.66
CA LYS A 28 -2.46 12.27 7.42
C LYS A 28 -0.97 11.96 7.27
N PHE A 29 -0.68 10.87 6.56
CA PHE A 29 0.64 10.53 6.02
C PHE A 29 0.67 10.75 4.52
N CYS A 30 1.76 11.30 4.02
CA CYS A 30 2.09 11.34 2.60
C CYS A 30 3.26 10.40 2.33
N ILE A 31 2.99 9.27 1.68
CA ILE A 31 3.98 8.26 1.34
C ILE A 31 4.41 8.47 -0.10
N VAL A 32 5.67 8.85 -0.29
CA VAL A 32 6.31 9.04 -1.60
C VAL A 32 7.05 7.75 -1.94
N VAL A 33 6.55 6.99 -2.91
CA VAL A 33 7.17 5.74 -3.37
C VAL A 33 7.99 6.04 -4.63
N GLU A 34 9.28 5.72 -4.58
CA GLU A 34 10.22 5.75 -5.71
C GLU A 34 10.69 4.31 -5.98
N ALA A 35 10.36 3.78 -7.15
CA ALA A 35 10.73 2.43 -7.58
C ALA A 35 11.65 2.49 -8.80
N SER A 36 12.70 1.68 -8.79
CA SER A 36 13.59 1.43 -9.92
C SER A 36 13.39 -0.01 -10.39
N PHE A 37 13.11 -0.22 -11.66
CA PHE A 37 12.96 -1.55 -12.26
C PHE A 37 14.17 -1.84 -13.11
N MET A 38 14.93 -2.86 -12.69
CA MET A 38 16.14 -3.28 -13.37
C MET A 38 15.78 -4.22 -14.53
N PRO A 39 16.28 -3.96 -15.75
CA PRO A 39 16.06 -4.84 -16.89
C PRO A 39 16.77 -6.21 -16.71
N PRO A 40 16.26 -7.29 -17.33
CA PRO A 40 16.92 -8.59 -17.32
C PRO A 40 18.30 -8.52 -18.00
N VAL A 41 19.31 -9.07 -17.35
CA VAL A 41 20.66 -9.19 -17.91
C VAL A 41 20.67 -10.36 -18.89
N LEU A 42 20.78 -10.09 -20.19
CA LEU A 42 20.98 -11.13 -21.20
C LEU A 42 22.44 -11.59 -21.15
N VAL A 43 22.67 -12.81 -20.68
CA VAL A 43 24.02 -13.41 -20.49
C VAL A 43 24.51 -14.19 -21.71
N ASP A 44 23.80 -14.17 -22.84
CA ASP A 44 24.07 -15.02 -24.01
C ASP A 44 25.03 -14.45 -25.06
N ASP A 45 25.52 -13.20 -24.95
CA ASP A 45 26.44 -12.59 -25.93
C ASP A 45 27.87 -12.36 -25.38
N LEU A 46 28.46 -13.36 -24.73
CA LEU A 46 29.86 -13.32 -24.26
C LEU A 46 30.82 -14.12 -25.17
N GLU A 47 30.74 -13.90 -26.49
CA GLU A 47 31.78 -14.36 -27.44
C GLU A 47 32.41 -13.23 -28.29
N ASP A 48 32.22 -11.94 -27.95
CA ASP A 48 32.97 -10.88 -28.67
C ASP A 48 33.42 -9.72 -27.78
N ASP A 49 34.58 -9.17 -28.15
CA ASP A 49 35.49 -8.27 -27.43
C ASP A 49 34.95 -6.83 -27.24
N GLU A 50 33.65 -6.65 -26.94
CA GLU A 50 32.97 -5.36 -26.76
C GLU A 50 32.16 -5.27 -25.44
N SER A 51 32.65 -5.86 -24.34
CA SER A 51 31.96 -5.89 -23.03
C SER A 51 31.81 -4.54 -22.31
N GLN A 52 31.91 -3.39 -23.00
CA GLN A 52 31.81 -2.06 -22.38
C GLN A 52 30.38 -1.47 -22.34
N HIS A 53 29.38 -2.13 -22.93
CA HIS A 53 28.00 -1.61 -22.97
C HIS A 53 26.97 -2.40 -22.13
N LEU A 54 27.38 -3.47 -21.42
CA LEU A 54 26.48 -4.30 -20.60
C LEU A 54 25.88 -3.59 -19.36
N TYR A 55 26.40 -2.40 -19.01
CA TYR A 55 25.92 -1.60 -17.89
C TYR A 55 25.06 -0.39 -18.30
N ASP A 56 24.76 -0.23 -19.59
CA ASP A 56 23.93 0.87 -20.11
C ASP A 56 22.46 0.46 -20.25
N ALA A 57 22.04 -0.53 -19.47
CA ALA A 57 20.64 -0.93 -19.43
C ALA A 57 19.88 0.07 -18.56
N ASP A 58 19.16 0.98 -19.20
CA ASP A 58 18.37 2.03 -18.54
C ASP A 58 17.38 1.41 -17.54
N CYS A 59 17.59 1.67 -16.25
CA CYS A 59 16.60 1.34 -15.22
C CYS A 59 15.34 2.18 -15.47
N TYR A 60 14.19 1.54 -15.39
CA TYR A 60 12.91 2.25 -15.48
C TYR A 60 12.50 2.75 -14.10
N TRP A 61 12.33 4.07 -13.95
CA TRP A 61 11.98 4.68 -12.66
C TRP A 61 10.51 5.11 -12.62
N VAL A 62 9.82 4.77 -11.54
CA VAL A 62 8.45 5.21 -11.26
C VAL A 62 8.40 5.93 -9.93
N LYS A 63 7.70 7.06 -9.89
CA LYS A 63 7.50 7.83 -8.66
C LYS A 63 6.03 8.18 -8.49
N ARG A 64 5.50 7.97 -7.29
CA ARG A 64 4.12 8.34 -6.96
C ARG A 64 3.95 8.70 -5.49
N ASP A 65 3.03 9.63 -5.24
CA ASP A 65 2.69 10.11 -3.92
C ASP A 65 1.32 9.55 -3.51
N PHE A 66 1.21 9.06 -2.29
CA PHE A 66 0.00 8.49 -1.72
C PHE A 66 -0.36 9.22 -0.42
N LEU A 67 -1.56 9.79 -0.36
CA LEU A 67 -2.07 10.42 0.85
C LEU A 67 -2.97 9.44 1.59
N VAL A 68 -2.60 9.10 2.82
CA VAL A 68 -3.24 8.07 3.64
C VAL A 68 -3.63 8.68 4.98
N ASP A 69 -4.82 8.36 5.48
CA ASP A 69 -5.22 8.81 6.81
C ASP A 69 -4.39 8.12 7.90
N ARG A 70 -4.10 8.85 8.97
CA ARG A 70 -3.30 8.36 10.10
C ARG A 70 -3.88 7.08 10.71
N ASP A 71 -5.19 7.01 10.83
CA ASP A 71 -5.85 5.87 11.47
C ASP A 71 -5.74 4.60 10.62
N GLN A 72 -5.71 4.73 9.29
CA GLN A 72 -5.53 3.60 8.38
C GLN A 72 -4.15 2.95 8.54
N LEU A 73 -3.11 3.70 8.96
CA LEU A 73 -1.76 3.18 9.13
C LEU A 73 -1.42 2.77 10.56
N LEU A 74 -2.11 3.33 11.57
CA LEU A 74 -1.71 3.18 12.97
C LEU A 74 -2.69 2.40 13.84
N HIS A 75 -3.97 2.32 13.47
CA HIS A 75 -5.00 1.79 14.36
C HIS A 75 -5.12 0.28 14.27
N ASP A 76 -5.34 -0.24 13.07
CA ASP A 76 -5.58 -1.67 12.83
C ASP A 76 -4.49 -2.30 11.97
N LEU A 77 -4.02 -3.49 12.36
CA LEU A 77 -2.92 -4.17 11.67
C LEU A 77 -3.34 -4.67 10.29
N GLU A 78 -4.56 -5.20 10.18
CA GLU A 78 -5.08 -5.73 8.91
C GLU A 78 -5.27 -4.59 7.90
N THR A 79 -5.95 -3.52 8.32
CA THR A 79 -6.17 -2.32 7.50
C THR A 79 -4.85 -1.67 7.07
N SER A 80 -3.89 -1.55 7.99
CA SER A 80 -2.59 -0.93 7.70
C SER A 80 -1.75 -1.77 6.74
N THR A 81 -1.75 -3.09 6.93
CA THR A 81 -1.08 -4.05 6.04
C THR A 81 -1.68 -3.98 4.64
N LEU A 82 -3.01 -4.04 4.54
CA LEU A 82 -3.73 -3.96 3.26
C LEU A 82 -3.46 -2.64 2.55
N THR A 83 -3.44 -1.53 3.28
CA THR A 83 -3.18 -0.20 2.71
C THR A 83 -1.79 -0.13 2.07
N ILE A 84 -0.75 -0.58 2.77
CA ILE A 84 0.61 -0.59 2.22
C ILE A 84 0.74 -1.58 1.07
N ARG A 85 0.13 -2.76 1.19
CA ARG A 85 0.10 -3.76 0.11
C ARG A 85 -0.53 -3.18 -1.16
N ASN A 86 -1.66 -2.49 -1.03
CA ASN A 86 -2.33 -1.84 -2.15
C ASN A 86 -1.48 -0.73 -2.78
N ILE A 87 -0.81 0.09 -1.97
CA ILE A 87 0.08 1.16 -2.46
C ILE A 87 1.21 0.58 -3.32
N LEU A 88 1.85 -0.49 -2.84
CA LEU A 88 2.94 -1.15 -3.56
C LEU A 88 2.43 -1.88 -4.82
N ALA A 89 1.28 -2.56 -4.72
CA ALA A 89 0.66 -3.26 -5.84
C ALA A 89 0.23 -2.31 -6.97
N VAL A 90 -0.29 -1.11 -6.65
CA VAL A 90 -0.65 -0.09 -7.65
C VAL A 90 0.56 0.42 -8.45
N MET A 91 1.76 0.24 -7.90
CA MET A 91 3.02 0.61 -8.54
C MET A 91 3.69 -0.56 -9.27
N ASP A 92 2.99 -1.70 -9.40
CA ASP A 92 3.52 -2.97 -9.91
C ASP A 92 4.76 -3.45 -9.14
N ILE A 93 4.89 -3.05 -7.87
CA ILE A 93 5.98 -3.48 -7.01
C ILE A 93 5.56 -4.81 -6.36
N PRO A 94 6.35 -5.87 -6.54
CA PRO A 94 6.05 -7.14 -5.92
C PRO A 94 6.23 -7.05 -4.38
N VAL A 95 5.18 -7.44 -3.66
CA VAL A 95 5.06 -7.17 -2.21
C VAL A 95 5.58 -8.33 -1.38
N ARG A 96 6.46 -8.02 -0.42
CA ARG A 96 6.90 -8.95 0.64
C ARG A 96 6.56 -8.40 2.02
N ASP A 97 6.25 -9.26 2.97
CA ASP A 97 5.77 -8.85 4.31
C ASP A 97 6.77 -7.93 5.02
N PHE A 98 8.07 -8.18 4.89
CA PHE A 98 9.08 -7.31 5.51
C PHE A 98 9.03 -5.85 4.99
N MET A 99 8.62 -5.63 3.74
CA MET A 99 8.50 -4.29 3.16
C MET A 99 7.36 -3.53 3.83
N ILE A 100 6.25 -4.23 4.06
CA ILE A 100 5.09 -3.72 4.79
C ILE A 100 5.52 -3.38 6.22
N ASP A 101 6.17 -4.31 6.91
CA ASP A 101 6.63 -4.13 8.29
C ASP A 101 7.57 -2.94 8.44
N GLN A 102 8.49 -2.73 7.49
CA GLN A 102 9.40 -1.58 7.50
C GLN A 102 8.63 -0.26 7.38
N VAL A 103 7.68 -0.17 6.45
CA VAL A 103 6.85 1.04 6.26
C VAL A 103 6.02 1.32 7.50
N LEU A 104 5.34 0.31 8.05
CA LEU A 104 4.52 0.46 9.25
C LEU A 104 5.36 0.82 10.48
N THR A 105 6.54 0.22 10.62
CA THR A 105 7.48 0.55 11.70
C THR A 105 7.93 2.01 11.60
N CYS A 106 8.30 2.46 10.40
CA CYS A 106 8.66 3.86 10.16
C CYS A 106 7.48 4.79 10.49
N ALA A 107 6.25 4.47 10.05
CA ALA A 107 5.06 5.28 10.31
C ALA A 107 4.79 5.43 11.81
N ARG A 108 4.89 4.32 12.56
CA ARG A 108 4.72 4.30 14.02
C ARG A 108 5.80 5.12 14.73
N GLN A 109 7.05 5.07 14.26
CA GLN A 109 8.13 5.90 14.80
C GLN A 109 7.88 7.38 14.54
N MET A 110 7.47 7.75 13.32
CA MET A 110 7.11 9.12 12.97
C MET A 110 5.95 9.65 13.81
N ALA A 111 4.90 8.85 14.00
CA ALA A 111 3.74 9.23 14.80
C ALA A 111 4.05 9.47 16.28
N ARG A 112 5.13 8.87 16.80
CA ARG A 112 5.62 9.07 18.18
C ARG A 112 6.66 10.19 18.27
N SER A 113 7.18 10.66 17.14
CA SER A 113 8.23 11.66 17.11
C SER A 113 7.66 13.03 17.46
N ILE A 114 8.11 13.58 18.60
CA ILE A 114 7.68 14.89 19.09
C ILE A 114 8.01 16.00 18.07
N LEU A 115 9.09 15.83 17.31
CA LEU A 115 9.54 16.79 16.29
C LEU A 115 8.59 16.93 15.09
N LEU A 116 7.63 16.00 14.96
CA LEU A 116 6.68 15.96 13.86
C LEU A 116 5.23 16.20 14.31
N LEU A 117 5.00 16.48 15.61
CA LEU A 117 3.65 16.68 16.16
C LEU A 117 3.00 17.98 15.68
N ASP A 118 3.80 19.02 15.43
CA ASP A 118 3.32 20.32 14.96
C ASP A 118 3.04 20.35 13.44
N ARG A 119 3.02 19.17 12.79
CA ARG A 119 2.76 19.05 11.35
C ARG A 119 1.36 18.56 11.10
N ARG A 120 0.74 19.09 10.05
CA ARG A 120 -0.51 18.55 9.52
C ARG A 120 -0.31 17.20 8.80
N VAL A 121 0.79 17.06 8.06
CA VAL A 121 1.08 15.88 7.24
C VAL A 121 2.47 15.32 7.52
N LEU A 122 2.56 14.02 7.75
CA LEU A 122 3.83 13.30 7.91
C LEU A 122 4.30 12.76 6.57
N TYR A 123 5.44 13.25 6.09
CA TYR A 123 6.01 12.81 4.82
C TYR A 123 6.95 11.62 5.05
N MET A 124 6.69 10.51 4.37
CA MET A 124 7.56 9.34 4.35
C MET A 124 7.99 9.08 2.92
N LYS A 125 9.25 8.67 2.74
CA LYS A 125 9.76 8.21 1.47
C LYS A 125 10.06 6.73 1.51
N VAL A 126 9.60 6.00 0.49
CA VAL A 126 9.88 4.59 0.28
C VAL A 126 10.67 4.47 -1.01
N ARG A 127 11.83 3.83 -0.94
CA ARG A 127 12.66 3.51 -2.10
C ARG A 127 12.73 2.01 -2.27
N VAL A 128 12.54 1.54 -3.50
CA VAL A 128 12.69 0.13 -3.86
C VAL A 128 13.44 -0.01 -5.17
N ASP A 129 14.41 -0.94 -5.20
CA ASP A 129 15.03 -1.40 -6.43
C ASP A 129 14.53 -2.82 -6.73
N VAL A 130 13.75 -2.99 -7.79
CA VAL A 130 13.10 -4.23 -8.21
C VAL A 130 13.98 -4.94 -9.24
N PRO A 131 14.60 -6.09 -8.89
CA PRO A 131 15.39 -6.88 -9.82
C PRO A 131 14.49 -7.63 -10.83
N PRO A 132 15.02 -8.01 -12.00
CA PRO A 132 14.25 -8.68 -13.06
C PRO A 132 13.77 -10.08 -12.66
N SER A 133 14.46 -10.75 -11.74
CA SER A 133 14.12 -12.07 -11.20
C SER A 133 13.41 -11.98 -9.85
N PHE A 134 12.67 -10.89 -9.59
CA PHE A 134 11.83 -10.81 -8.41
C PHE A 134 10.58 -11.66 -8.64
N ASP A 135 10.78 -12.98 -8.74
CA ASP A 135 9.69 -13.93 -8.76
C ASP A 135 8.95 -13.89 -7.42
N GLU A 136 7.64 -14.14 -7.53
CA GLU A 136 6.68 -14.39 -6.46
C GLU A 136 7.28 -15.24 -5.32
N PRO A 137 6.74 -15.12 -4.08
CA PRO A 137 7.17 -15.98 -2.99
C PRO A 137 7.16 -17.43 -3.49
N SER A 138 8.33 -18.07 -3.49
CA SER A 138 8.46 -19.47 -3.87
C SER A 138 7.55 -20.30 -2.95
N GLY A 139 6.33 -20.57 -3.41
CA GLY A 139 5.56 -21.74 -3.03
C GLY A 139 6.32 -22.95 -3.53
N GLY A 140 7.32 -23.36 -2.75
CA GLY A 140 8.24 -24.44 -3.06
C GLY A 140 8.23 -25.49 -1.97
N GLY A 141 7.28 -26.42 -2.07
CA GLY A 141 7.47 -27.81 -1.67
C GLY A 141 7.36 -28.14 -0.18
N GLY A 142 6.12 -28.21 0.31
CA GLY A 142 5.76 -29.08 1.41
C GLY A 142 4.52 -29.87 0.98
N ASP A 143 4.73 -31.02 0.32
CA ASP A 143 3.73 -32.09 0.27
C ASP A 143 3.54 -32.56 1.71
N GLU A 144 2.54 -32.01 2.40
CA GLU A 144 1.85 -32.69 3.48
C GLU A 144 0.36 -32.46 3.21
N GLU A 145 -0.23 -33.45 2.53
CA GLU A 145 -1.67 -33.66 2.51
C GLU A 145 -2.15 -33.69 3.96
N ASP A 146 -2.93 -32.69 4.37
CA ASP A 146 -3.91 -32.89 5.43
C ASP A 146 -5.21 -32.22 4.96
N ASP A 147 -6.18 -33.09 4.69
CA ASP A 147 -7.59 -32.79 4.43
C ASP A 147 -8.12 -31.91 5.56
N ASP A 148 -8.37 -30.64 5.29
CA ASP A 148 -9.42 -29.89 5.97
C ASP A 148 -10.10 -28.98 4.95
N ASP A 149 -11.06 -29.59 4.24
CA ASP A 149 -12.08 -28.91 3.46
C ASP A 149 -12.99 -28.08 4.37
N ASP A 150 -12.48 -27.02 5.00
CA ASP A 150 -13.31 -25.97 5.60
C ASP A 150 -13.80 -25.04 4.50
N VAL A 151 -14.74 -25.56 3.71
CA VAL A 151 -15.65 -24.75 2.91
C VAL A 151 -16.40 -23.85 3.89
N LEU A 152 -15.95 -22.61 4.04
CA LEU A 152 -16.70 -21.56 4.74
C LEU A 152 -17.95 -21.25 3.92
N SER A 153 -18.98 -22.06 4.16
CA SER A 153 -20.35 -21.83 3.73
C SER A 153 -20.86 -20.57 4.45
N PHE A 154 -20.69 -19.42 3.81
CA PHE A 154 -21.37 -18.20 4.22
C PHE A 154 -22.86 -18.36 3.92
N GLU A 155 -23.61 -18.93 4.86
CA GLU A 155 -25.06 -18.89 4.82
C GLU A 155 -25.52 -17.46 5.12
N PRO A 156 -26.34 -16.85 4.23
CA PRO A 156 -26.95 -15.55 4.51
C PRO A 156 -27.76 -15.63 5.82
N ALA A 157 -27.65 -14.60 6.66
CA ALA A 157 -28.45 -14.51 7.87
C ALA A 157 -29.95 -14.65 7.53
N THR A 158 -30.62 -15.58 8.20
CA THR A 158 -32.05 -15.82 8.00
C THR A 158 -32.87 -14.61 8.43
N ALA A 159 -33.98 -14.32 7.73
CA ALA A 159 -34.86 -13.19 8.03
C ALA A 159 -35.33 -13.16 9.50
N SER A 160 -35.53 -14.33 10.12
CA SER A 160 -35.88 -14.46 11.54
C SER A 160 -34.76 -14.03 12.50
N SER A 161 -33.49 -14.08 12.08
CA SER A 161 -32.36 -13.60 12.88
C SER A 161 -32.26 -12.07 12.86
N ILE A 162 -32.65 -11.44 11.74
CA ILE A 162 -32.70 -9.98 11.57
C ILE A 162 -33.87 -9.39 12.39
N GLU A 163 -35.00 -10.10 12.47
CA GLU A 163 -36.20 -9.68 13.19
C GLU A 163 -36.03 -9.66 14.73
N LYS A 164 -34.95 -10.28 15.24
CA LYS A 164 -34.63 -10.34 16.68
C LYS A 164 -33.66 -9.25 17.12
N LEU A 165 -33.22 -8.37 16.21
CA LEU A 165 -32.32 -7.27 16.54
C LEU A 165 -33.12 -6.13 17.20
N GLU A 166 -32.67 -5.72 18.39
CA GLU A 166 -33.23 -4.58 19.13
C GLU A 166 -32.78 -3.27 18.45
N ILE A 167 -33.75 -2.46 18.02
CA ILE A 167 -33.47 -1.15 17.43
C ILE A 167 -33.06 -0.20 18.55
N VAL A 168 -31.75 0.06 18.66
CA VAL A 168 -31.22 1.08 19.56
C VAL A 168 -31.59 2.45 18.99
N LYS A 169 -32.53 3.14 19.64
CA LYS A 169 -32.92 4.52 19.30
C LYS A 169 -31.78 5.46 19.69
N VAL A 170 -31.01 5.90 18.70
CA VAL A 170 -30.05 7.00 18.87
C VAL A 170 -30.83 8.31 18.85
N GLU A 171 -30.92 8.98 20.00
CA GLU A 171 -31.50 10.32 20.08
C GLU A 171 -30.48 11.32 19.49
N LEU A 172 -30.65 11.60 18.19
CA LEU A 172 -29.92 12.65 17.50
C LEU A 172 -30.58 13.99 17.82
N GLU A 173 -30.11 14.66 18.89
CA GLU A 173 -30.41 16.09 19.06
C GLU A 173 -29.69 16.89 17.97
N GLY A 174 -30.45 17.50 17.06
CA GLY A 174 -29.94 18.44 16.07
C GLY A 174 -30.31 18.13 14.62
N SER A 175 -31.61 18.01 14.33
CA SER A 175 -32.12 17.90 12.97
C SER A 175 -31.91 19.19 12.17
N THR A 176 -31.14 19.13 11.08
CA THR A 176 -31.53 19.85 9.86
C THR A 176 -31.51 18.86 8.70
N ASN A 177 -32.69 18.68 8.11
CA ASN A 177 -32.95 17.76 7.01
C ASN A 177 -32.21 18.23 5.74
N GLN A 178 -31.28 17.45 5.23
CA GLN A 178 -30.95 17.46 3.81
C GLN A 178 -31.13 16.05 3.23
N PRO A 179 -31.90 15.89 2.15
CA PRO A 179 -31.97 14.60 1.45
C PRO A 179 -30.64 14.35 0.73
N CYS A 180 -30.05 13.18 0.98
CA CYS A 180 -28.95 12.64 0.19
C CYS A 180 -29.42 12.43 -1.25
N ALA A 181 -29.00 13.29 -2.17
CA ALA A 181 -29.17 13.07 -3.60
C ALA A 181 -28.11 12.06 -4.06
N MET A 182 -28.52 10.81 -4.25
CA MET A 182 -27.79 9.91 -5.15
C MET A 182 -28.05 10.37 -6.59
N VAL A 183 -27.02 10.82 -7.29
CA VAL A 183 -27.06 10.96 -8.75
C VAL A 183 -26.10 9.93 -9.31
N GLY A 184 -26.65 8.79 -9.68
CA GLY A 184 -26.11 7.96 -10.76
C GLY A 184 -26.93 8.26 -12.00
N GLU A 185 -26.25 8.59 -13.10
CA GLU A 185 -26.52 8.03 -14.43
C GLU A 185 -25.53 8.64 -15.45
N GLU A 186 -25.05 7.75 -16.30
CA GLU A 186 -24.01 7.90 -17.32
C GLU A 186 -24.39 8.93 -18.39
N GLN A 187 -23.46 9.83 -18.73
CA GLN A 187 -23.54 10.62 -19.97
C GLN A 187 -22.86 9.84 -21.09
N ILE A 188 -23.66 9.35 -22.03
CA ILE A 188 -23.19 8.97 -23.36
C ILE A 188 -23.60 10.07 -24.35
N LEU A 189 -22.61 10.71 -24.95
CA LEU A 189 -22.75 11.57 -26.12
C LEU A 189 -23.47 10.85 -27.26
N SER A 190 -24.31 11.58 -28.01
CA SER A 190 -24.35 11.49 -29.47
C SER A 190 -25.01 12.73 -30.07
N THR A 191 -24.16 13.54 -30.69
CA THR A 191 -24.48 14.61 -31.63
C THR A 191 -25.09 14.04 -32.90
N LEU A 192 -26.27 14.52 -33.31
CA LEU A 192 -26.66 14.96 -34.68
C LEU A 192 -28.18 15.22 -34.73
#